data_AF-A0A389M275-F1
#
_entry.id   AF-A0A389M275-F1
#
_cell.length_a   1.000
_cell.length_b   1.000
_cell.length_c   1.000
_cell.angle_alpha   90.00
_cell.angle_beta   90.00
_cell.angle_gamma   90.00
#
_symmetry.space_group_name_H-M   'P 1'
#
loop_
_entity.id
_entity.type
_entity.pdbx_description
1 polymer ?
#
loop_
_entity_poly.entity_id
_entity_poly.type
_entity_poly.pdbx_seq_one_letter_code
_entity_poly.pdbx_strand_id
1 'polypeptide(L)'
;MNIKSLVTTLSALSVALVISGCLAKKQDTATVVPKVIDPVENISQELDPKWTTKLEQLKPAIRACLINQKAKAAVIRYGMPMNHGKAMIILADNAGNTSDCIADLGTATVVSVTASKISLSSDIQAFYPVGRSIAKCNQARVEKDSQNRVMGTVCTL
;
A
#
# COMPACT_ATOMS: atom_id res chain seq x y z
N MET A 1 52.76 -14.16 32.72
CA MET A 1 51.94 -14.78 33.77
C MET A 1 50.49 -14.75 33.27
N ASN A 2 49.96 -15.78 32.59
CA ASN A 2 49.53 -17.13 33.01
C ASN A 2 48.42 -17.12 34.07
N ILE A 3 47.15 -17.25 33.63
CA ILE A 3 46.04 -18.13 34.14
C ILE A 3 45.04 -18.23 32.96
N LYS A 4 44.93 -19.30 32.15
CA LYS A 4 44.36 -20.66 32.33
C LYS A 4 42.86 -20.77 32.68
N SER A 5 42.23 -21.74 32.01
CA SER A 5 40.90 -22.38 32.23
C SER A 5 39.69 -21.66 31.60
N LEU A 6 39.05 -22.12 30.51
CA LEU A 6 38.61 -23.47 30.07
C LEU A 6 37.32 -23.97 30.78
N VAL A 7 36.43 -24.55 29.96
CA VAL A 7 35.29 -25.45 30.26
C VAL A 7 33.92 -24.75 30.36
N THR A 8 33.08 -24.77 29.32
CA THR A 8 32.13 -25.82 28.83
C THR A 8 30.90 -25.99 29.72
N THR A 9 29.73 -25.54 29.24
CA THR A 9 28.43 -26.20 29.53
C THR A 9 27.50 -26.05 28.33
N LEU A 10 27.43 -27.12 27.55
CA LEU A 10 26.33 -27.46 26.66
C LEU A 10 25.18 -27.94 27.56
N SER A 11 24.04 -27.26 27.53
CA SER A 11 22.81 -27.75 28.18
C SER A 11 21.80 -28.12 27.11
N ALA A 12 21.51 -29.40 27.07
CA ALA A 12 20.74 -30.11 26.08
C ALA A 12 19.22 -29.98 26.27
N LEU A 13 18.52 -30.22 25.16
CA LEU A 13 17.24 -30.93 25.01
C LEU A 13 16.08 -30.60 25.96
N SER A 14 14.98 -30.15 25.35
CA SER A 14 13.65 -30.70 25.64
C SER A 14 12.78 -30.63 24.38
N VAL A 15 12.73 -31.75 23.65
CA VAL A 15 11.72 -32.02 22.63
C VAL A 15 10.52 -32.61 23.37
N ALA A 16 9.44 -31.84 23.49
CA ALA A 16 8.16 -32.36 23.97
C ALA A 16 7.30 -32.75 22.77
N LEU A 17 7.31 -34.05 22.45
CA LEU A 17 6.43 -34.69 21.49
C LEU A 17 5.12 -35.03 22.23
N VAL A 18 4.02 -34.31 21.96
CA VAL A 18 2.69 -34.69 22.47
C VAL A 18 1.94 -35.37 21.33
N ILE A 19 1.90 -36.70 21.38
CA ILE A 19 1.00 -37.54 20.60
C ILE A 19 -0.26 -37.72 21.45
N SER A 20 -1.41 -37.24 21.00
CA SER A 20 -2.69 -37.63 21.56
C SER A 20 -3.76 -37.73 20.48
N GLY A 21 -3.98 -38.98 20.05
CA GLY A 21 -5.30 -39.59 19.83
C GLY A 21 -6.27 -38.96 18.83
N CYS A 22 -6.48 -39.67 17.72
CA CYS A 22 -7.67 -39.53 16.86
C CYS A 22 -8.95 -39.88 17.63
N LEU A 23 -9.95 -38.99 17.62
CA LEU A 23 -11.36 -39.39 17.59
C LEU A 23 -12.00 -38.87 16.31
N ALA A 24 -12.30 -39.82 15.42
CA ALA A 24 -13.11 -39.60 14.25
C ALA A 24 -14.55 -39.26 14.66
N LYS A 25 -14.98 -38.03 14.44
CA LYS A 25 -16.40 -37.71 14.29
C LYS A 25 -16.70 -37.62 12.80
N LYS A 26 -17.41 -38.64 12.33
CA LYS A 26 -18.12 -38.67 11.05
C LYS A 26 -19.17 -37.56 11.10
N GLN A 27 -19.10 -36.59 10.20
CA GLN A 27 -20.15 -35.59 10.04
C GLN A 27 -20.47 -35.48 8.56
N ASP A 28 -21.77 -35.63 8.29
CA ASP A 28 -22.35 -35.94 7.01
C ASP A 28 -21.94 -34.99 5.88
N THR A 29 -21.65 -35.59 4.74
CA THR A 29 -21.38 -34.95 3.47
C THR A 29 -22.63 -34.20 3.01
N ALA A 30 -22.75 -32.92 3.36
CA ALA A 30 -23.63 -32.01 2.62
C ALA A 30 -22.96 -31.70 1.28
N THR A 31 -23.52 -32.24 0.20
CA THR A 31 -23.14 -31.90 -1.18
C THR A 31 -23.38 -30.42 -1.40
N VAL A 32 -22.36 -29.59 -1.15
CA VAL A 32 -22.35 -28.19 -1.56
C VAL A 32 -22.04 -28.19 -3.04
N VAL A 33 -23.09 -28.05 -3.85
CA VAL A 33 -22.97 -27.67 -5.26
C VAL A 33 -22.06 -26.44 -5.32
N PRO A 34 -20.93 -26.47 -6.06
CA PRO A 34 -20.13 -25.27 -6.25
C PRO A 34 -21.02 -24.26 -6.96
N LYS A 35 -21.46 -23.24 -6.23
CA LYS A 35 -21.97 -22.02 -6.85
C LYS A 35 -20.78 -21.50 -7.67
N VAL A 36 -20.88 -21.65 -8.99
CA VAL A 36 -20.01 -20.95 -9.94
C VAL A 36 -20.11 -19.48 -9.55
N ILE A 37 -19.05 -18.97 -8.93
CA ILE A 37 -18.94 -17.55 -8.63
C ILE A 37 -18.66 -16.93 -9.98
N ASP A 38 -19.67 -16.25 -10.54
CA ASP A 38 -19.50 -15.46 -11.75
C ASP A 38 -18.27 -14.56 -11.59
N PRO A 39 -17.47 -14.36 -12.66
CA PRO A 39 -16.29 -13.50 -12.61
C PRO A 39 -16.71 -12.15 -12.03
N VAL A 40 -16.02 -11.74 -10.96
CA VAL A 40 -16.26 -10.47 -10.26
C VAL A 40 -16.35 -9.37 -11.31
N GLU A 41 -17.59 -8.96 -11.54
CA GLU A 41 -17.96 -7.89 -12.46
C GLU A 41 -17.11 -6.68 -12.10
N ASN A 42 -16.50 -6.10 -13.12
CA ASN A 42 -15.58 -4.98 -13.03
C ASN A 42 -16.29 -3.85 -12.27
N ILE A 43 -16.02 -3.72 -10.96
CA ILE A 43 -16.54 -2.62 -10.15
C ILE A 43 -15.84 -1.38 -10.70
N SER A 44 -16.49 -0.73 -11.66
CA SER A 44 -16.13 0.59 -12.16
C SER A 44 -16.43 1.55 -11.02
N GLN A 45 -15.56 1.57 -10.02
CA GLN A 45 -15.62 2.51 -8.93
C GLN A 45 -15.39 3.89 -9.58
N GLU A 46 -16.44 4.72 -9.61
CA GLU A 46 -16.33 6.07 -10.16
C GLU A 46 -15.27 6.82 -9.36
N LEU A 47 -14.14 7.10 -10.02
CA LEU A 47 -13.02 7.78 -9.41
C LEU A 47 -13.35 9.26 -9.29
N ASP A 48 -13.01 9.85 -8.15
CA ASP A 48 -13.23 11.27 -7.91
C ASP A 48 -12.22 12.09 -8.73
N PRO A 49 -12.64 12.83 -9.78
CA PRO A 49 -11.72 13.61 -10.59
C PRO A 49 -11.08 14.76 -9.80
N LYS A 50 -11.65 15.14 -8.65
CA LYS A 50 -11.17 16.19 -7.75
C LYS A 50 -10.44 15.62 -6.53
N TRP A 51 -9.91 14.40 -6.61
CA TRP A 51 -9.22 13.75 -5.50
C TRP A 51 -8.09 14.58 -4.88
N THR A 52 -7.44 15.47 -5.65
CA THR A 52 -6.35 16.31 -5.14
C THR A 52 -6.79 17.30 -4.07
N THR A 53 -8.10 17.57 -3.93
CA THR A 53 -8.66 18.34 -2.80
C THR A 53 -8.41 17.65 -1.45
N LYS A 54 -8.10 16.35 -1.46
CA LYS A 54 -7.82 15.52 -0.27
C LYS A 54 -6.32 15.41 0.03
N LEU A 55 -5.44 16.11 -0.70
CA LEU A 55 -3.98 15.95 -0.56
C LEU A 55 -3.49 16.15 0.87
N GLU A 56 -4.01 17.16 1.58
CA GLU A 56 -3.62 17.41 2.98
C GLU A 56 -4.01 16.25 3.90
N GLN A 57 -5.22 15.70 3.75
CA GLN A 57 -5.67 14.52 4.49
C GLN A 57 -4.81 13.29 4.15
N LEU A 58 -4.43 13.13 2.89
CA LEU A 58 -3.67 11.98 2.39
C LEU A 58 -2.15 12.09 2.65
N LYS A 59 -1.68 13.23 3.15
CA LYS A 59 -0.25 13.52 3.37
C LYS A 59 0.50 12.40 4.13
N PRO A 60 -0.03 11.83 5.23
CA PRO A 60 0.65 10.73 5.94
C PRO A 60 0.84 9.49 5.07
N ALA A 61 -0.21 9.05 4.37
CA ALA A 61 -0.17 7.89 3.49
C ALA A 61 0.76 8.13 2.29
N ILE A 62 0.68 9.31 1.66
CA ILE A 62 1.57 9.71 0.57
C ILE A 62 3.03 9.58 1.00
N ARG A 63 3.39 10.14 2.16
CA ARG A 63 4.76 10.08 2.68
C ARG A 63 5.20 8.63 2.92
N ALA A 64 4.37 7.83 3.59
CA ALA A 64 4.66 6.44 3.88
C ALA A 64 4.93 5.62 2.59
N CYS A 65 4.06 5.79 1.61
CA CYS A 65 4.13 5.11 0.31
C CYS A 65 5.37 5.53 -0.49
N LEU A 66 5.71 6.82 -0.54
CA LEU A 66 6.91 7.31 -1.22
C LEU A 66 8.20 6.80 -0.58
N ILE A 67 8.26 6.73 0.75
CA ILE A 67 9.41 6.18 1.48
C ILE A 67 9.56 4.69 1.17
N ASN A 68 8.47 3.92 1.21
CA ASN A 68 8.49 2.48 0.95
C ASN A 68 8.98 2.16 -0.48
N GLN A 69 8.62 2.97 -1.47
CA GLN A 69 9.04 2.80 -2.86
C GLN A 69 10.47 3.25 -3.17
N LYS A 70 11.22 3.80 -2.19
CA LYS A 70 12.67 4.12 -2.28
C LYS A 70 13.07 4.79 -3.61
N ALA A 71 12.33 5.82 -4.00
CA ALA A 71 12.51 6.60 -5.23
C ALA A 71 12.05 6.03 -6.58
N LYS A 72 11.50 4.81 -6.62
CA LYS A 72 10.88 4.25 -7.84
C LYS A 72 9.65 5.04 -8.30
N ALA A 73 8.86 5.53 -7.36
CA ALA A 73 7.68 6.33 -7.67
C ALA A 73 8.09 7.72 -8.19
N ALA A 74 7.62 8.03 -9.39
CA ALA A 74 7.81 9.32 -10.04
C ALA A 74 6.67 10.29 -9.73
N VAL A 75 5.43 9.77 -9.70
CA VAL A 75 4.20 10.57 -9.60
C VAL A 75 3.12 9.81 -8.84
N ILE A 76 2.24 10.55 -8.17
CA ILE A 76 0.99 10.01 -7.61
C ILE A 76 -0.12 10.28 -8.62
N ARG A 77 -0.72 9.21 -9.13
CA ARG A 77 -1.77 9.28 -10.15
C ARG A 77 -3.17 9.39 -9.56
N TYR A 78 -3.35 8.91 -8.33
CA TYR A 78 -4.61 8.99 -7.61
C TYR A 78 -4.40 8.74 -6.13
N GLY A 79 -5.32 9.23 -5.30
CA GLY A 79 -5.35 8.91 -3.88
C GLY A 79 -6.75 9.02 -3.31
N MET A 80 -7.15 8.06 -2.47
CA MET A 80 -8.45 8.09 -1.81
C MET A 80 -8.37 7.56 -0.37
N PRO A 81 -9.12 8.15 0.57
CA PRO A 81 -9.34 7.55 1.86
C PRO A 81 -10.14 6.26 1.71
N MET A 82 -9.92 5.34 2.65
CA MET A 82 -10.60 4.06 2.76
C MET A 82 -11.19 3.92 4.17
N ASN A 83 -12.04 2.91 4.35
CA ASN A 83 -12.54 2.54 5.67
C ASN A 83 -11.38 2.19 6.64
N HIS A 84 -11.66 2.26 7.93
CA HIS A 84 -10.71 1.94 9.01
C HIS A 84 -9.45 2.82 9.04
N GLY A 85 -9.58 4.10 8.66
CA GLY A 85 -8.47 5.05 8.77
C GLY A 85 -7.32 4.78 7.79
N LYS A 86 -7.58 4.08 6.69
CA LYS A 86 -6.56 3.78 5.66
C LYS A 86 -6.72 4.73 4.47
N ALA A 87 -5.72 4.74 3.61
CA ALA A 87 -5.80 5.35 2.29
C ALA A 87 -5.09 4.48 1.26
N MET A 88 -5.61 4.50 0.04
CA MET A 88 -4.95 3.94 -1.13
C MET A 88 -4.32 5.07 -1.93
N ILE A 89 -3.05 4.92 -2.27
CA ILE A 89 -2.29 5.83 -3.12
C ILE A 89 -1.83 5.04 -4.35
N ILE A 90 -2.26 5.48 -5.54
CA ILE A 90 -1.79 4.90 -6.80
C ILE A 90 -0.56 5.67 -7.25
N LEU A 91 0.57 4.99 -7.25
CA LEU A 91 1.86 5.52 -7.67
C LEU A 91 2.14 5.06 -9.09
N ALA A 92 2.79 5.91 -9.90
CA ALA A 92 3.42 5.47 -11.14
C ALA A 92 4.93 5.71 -11.09
N ASP A 93 5.68 4.75 -11.62
CA ASP A 93 7.12 4.90 -11.87
C ASP A 93 7.39 5.65 -13.19
N ASN A 94 8.68 5.84 -13.52
CA ASN A 94 9.08 6.51 -14.76
C ASN A 94 8.74 5.72 -16.04
N ALA A 95 8.49 4.41 -15.93
CA ALA A 95 8.07 3.57 -17.04
C ALA A 95 6.53 3.55 -17.21
N GLY A 96 5.80 4.19 -16.30
CA GLY A 96 4.34 4.24 -16.29
C GLY A 96 3.69 3.04 -15.60
N ASN A 97 4.46 2.14 -14.98
CA ASN A 97 3.87 1.03 -14.22
C ASN A 97 3.21 1.58 -12.96
N THR A 98 1.99 1.14 -12.69
CA THR A 98 1.21 1.61 -11.54
C THR A 98 1.16 0.58 -10.42
N SER A 99 1.21 1.07 -9.18
CA SER A 99 1.05 0.26 -7.97
C SER A 99 0.09 0.91 -7.00
N ASP A 100 -0.78 0.12 -6.40
CA ASP A 100 -1.65 0.51 -5.29
C ASP A 100 -0.87 0.33 -3.99
N CYS A 101 -0.57 1.43 -3.30
CA CYS A 101 -0.01 1.42 -1.97
C CYS A 101 -1.10 1.75 -0.95
N ILE A 102 -1.42 0.81 -0.06
CA ILE A 102 -2.35 1.04 1.04
C ILE A 102 -1.55 1.37 2.28
N ALA A 103 -1.85 2.49 2.93
CA ALA A 103 -1.22 2.92 4.17
C ALA A 103 -2.27 3.32 5.21
N ASP A 104 -1.92 3.14 6.48
CA ASP A 104 -2.68 3.65 7.61
C ASP A 104 -2.41 5.15 7.80
N LEU A 105 -3.46 5.96 7.91
CA LEU A 105 -3.36 7.42 8.04
C LEU A 105 -2.92 7.86 9.43
N GLY A 106 -3.23 7.08 10.47
CA GLY A 106 -2.91 7.40 11.86
C GLY A 106 -1.46 7.06 12.22
N THR A 107 -0.98 5.90 11.78
CA THR A 107 0.39 5.44 12.07
C THR A 107 1.39 5.78 10.96
N ALA A 108 0.91 6.20 9.79
CA ALA A 108 1.73 6.40 8.60
C ALA A 108 2.55 5.15 8.20
N THR A 109 1.99 3.96 8.41
CA THR A 109 2.63 2.68 8.03
C THR A 109 1.99 2.10 6.78
N VAL A 110 2.82 1.61 5.85
CA VAL A 110 2.34 0.87 4.67
C VAL A 110 1.82 -0.49 5.12
N VAL A 111 0.60 -0.81 4.69
CA VAL A 111 -0.10 -2.07 4.93
C VAL A 111 0.16 -3.05 3.80
N SER A 112 0.08 -2.59 2.55
CA SER A 112 0.32 -3.43 1.37
C SER A 112 0.74 -2.59 0.16
N VAL A 113 1.43 -3.24 -0.76
CA VAL A 113 1.75 -2.71 -2.09
C VAL A 113 1.48 -3.80 -3.11
N THR A 114 0.65 -3.50 -4.10
CA THR A 114 0.31 -4.44 -5.18
C THR A 114 0.35 -3.72 -6.53
N ALA A 115 0.50 -4.48 -7.63
CA ALA A 115 0.28 -3.92 -8.96
C ALA A 115 -1.15 -3.37 -9.05
N SER A 116 -1.30 -2.16 -9.61
CA SER A 116 -2.62 -1.56 -9.72
C SER A 116 -3.44 -2.27 -10.79
N LYS A 117 -4.72 -2.52 -10.48
CA LYS A 117 -5.70 -3.01 -11.45
C LYS A 117 -6.66 -1.92 -11.90
N ILE A 118 -6.49 -0.70 -11.40
CA ILE A 118 -7.37 0.43 -11.67
C ILE A 118 -6.90 1.10 -12.96
N SER A 119 -7.78 1.13 -13.95
CA SER A 119 -7.57 1.93 -15.16
C SER A 119 -7.96 3.39 -14.88
N LEU A 120 -6.97 4.26 -14.84
CA LEU A 120 -7.17 5.69 -14.63
C LEU A 120 -7.46 6.38 -15.96
N SER A 121 -8.45 7.26 -15.98
CA SER A 121 -8.70 8.14 -17.13
C SER A 121 -7.51 9.07 -17.37
N SER A 122 -7.29 9.47 -18.64
CA SER A 122 -6.18 10.35 -19.01
C SER A 122 -6.33 11.78 -18.49
N ASP A 123 -7.55 12.21 -18.20
CA ASP A 123 -7.88 13.54 -17.67
C ASP A 123 -7.75 13.64 -16.14
N ILE A 124 -7.48 12.53 -15.44
CA ILE A 124 -7.33 12.56 -14.00
C ILE A 124 -6.09 13.37 -13.60
N GLN A 125 -6.24 14.23 -12.61
CA GLN A 125 -5.14 15.04 -12.10
C GLN A 125 -4.06 14.14 -11.49
N ALA A 126 -2.81 14.43 -11.82
CA ALA A 126 -1.64 13.82 -11.23
C ALA A 126 -1.01 14.78 -10.20
N PHE A 127 -0.40 14.24 -9.16
CA PHE A 127 0.34 15.01 -8.16
C PHE A 127 1.80 14.61 -8.16
N TYR A 128 2.68 15.60 -8.31
CA TYR A 128 4.13 15.48 -8.31
C TYR A 128 4.66 16.02 -6.98
N PRO A 129 5.08 15.15 -6.04
CA PRO A 129 5.69 15.59 -4.79
C PRO A 129 6.91 16.49 -5.02
N VAL A 130 7.22 17.36 -4.05
CA VAL A 130 8.46 18.17 -4.08
C VAL A 130 9.67 17.28 -4.37
N GLY A 131 10.55 17.77 -5.24
CA GLY A 131 11.76 17.05 -5.65
C GLY A 131 11.55 16.01 -6.76
N ARG A 132 10.33 15.85 -7.28
CA ARG A 132 10.05 15.02 -8.46
C ARG A 132 9.95 15.88 -9.71
N SER A 133 10.47 15.37 -10.82
CA SER A 133 10.34 16.01 -12.13
C SER A 133 8.89 15.97 -12.58
N ILE A 134 8.40 17.10 -13.05
CA ILE A 134 7.07 17.20 -13.66
C ILE A 134 7.25 16.84 -15.14
N ALA A 135 6.45 15.91 -15.65
CA ALA A 135 6.39 15.61 -17.08
C ALA A 135 5.68 16.76 -17.84
N LYS A 136 5.30 16.51 -19.10
CA LYS A 136 4.44 17.44 -19.84
C LYS A 136 3.18 17.73 -19.03
N CYS A 137 2.93 19.01 -18.76
CA CYS A 137 1.82 19.45 -17.93
C CYS A 137 1.05 20.55 -18.65
N ASN A 138 -0.23 20.33 -18.91
CA ASN A 138 -1.06 21.33 -19.59
C ASN A 138 -1.45 22.45 -18.62
N GLN A 139 -1.73 22.09 -17.37
CA GLN A 139 -2.08 23.03 -16.31
C GLN A 139 -1.42 22.60 -14.99
N ALA A 140 -0.51 23.44 -14.49
CA ALA A 140 0.21 23.20 -13.24
C ALA A 140 -0.29 24.12 -12.12
N ARG A 141 -0.53 23.55 -10.94
CA ARG A 141 -0.88 24.30 -9.72
C ARG A 141 -0.02 23.81 -8.57
N VAL A 142 0.68 24.73 -7.90
CA VAL A 142 1.43 24.42 -6.68
C VAL A 142 0.43 24.11 -5.56
N GLU A 143 0.58 22.95 -4.94
CA GLU A 143 -0.17 22.57 -3.74
C GLU A 143 0.65 22.88 -2.49
N LYS A 144 -0.02 23.48 -1.50
CA LYS A 144 0.56 23.77 -0.21
C LYS A 144 -0.29 23.16 0.89
N ASP A 145 0.35 22.79 1.99
CA ASP A 145 -0.37 22.35 3.18
C ASP A 145 -0.97 23.51 3.98
N SER A 146 -1.71 23.17 5.03
CA SER A 146 -2.30 24.12 5.97
C SER A 146 -1.29 25.04 6.67
N GLN A 147 0.00 24.70 6.64
CA GLN A 147 1.10 25.48 7.19
C GLN A 147 1.82 26.31 6.11
N ASN A 148 1.22 26.46 4.92
CA ASN A 148 1.77 27.16 3.76
C ASN A 148 3.10 26.58 3.23
N ARG A 149 3.40 25.30 3.55
CA ARG A 149 4.58 24.60 3.01
C ARG A 149 4.21 23.94 1.69
N VAL A 150 5.12 24.01 0.72
CA VAL A 150 4.91 23.37 -0.58
C VAL A 150 4.91 21.85 -0.42
N MET A 151 3.84 21.20 -0.85
CA MET A 151 3.73 19.74 -0.90
C MET A 151 4.17 19.18 -2.24
N GLY A 152 3.90 19.91 -3.32
CA GLY A 152 4.22 19.51 -4.68
C GLY A 152 3.41 20.29 -5.71
N THR A 153 3.25 19.71 -6.90
CA THR A 153 2.51 20.32 -8.00
C THR A 153 1.42 19.36 -8.47
N VAL A 154 0.19 19.84 -8.53
CA VAL A 154 -0.92 19.18 -9.21
C VAL A 154 -0.84 19.53 -10.69
N CYS A 155 -1.06 18.53 -11.53
CA CYS A 155 -0.97 18.63 -12.98
C CYS A 155 -2.13 17.91 -13.65
N THR A 156 -2.78 18.56 -14.61
CA THR A 156 -3.63 17.88 -15.59
C THR A 156 -2.80 17.51 -16.81
N LEU A 157 -2.80 16.22 -17.16
CA LEU A 157 -2.03 15.66 -18.28
C LEU A 157 -2.67 15.96 -19.65
#